data_AF-A0A8D2ZPM5-F1
#
_entry.id   AF-A0A8D2ZPM5-F1
#
_cell.length_a   1.000
_cell.length_b   1.000
_cell.length_c   1.000
_cell.angle_alpha   90.00
_cell.angle_beta   90.00
_cell.angle_gamma   90.00
#
_symmetry.space_group_name_H-M   'P 1'
#
loop_
_entity.id
_entity.type
_entity.pdbx_description
1 polymer ?
#
loop_
_entity_poly.entity_id
_entity_poly.type
_entity_poly.pdbx_seq_one_letter_code
_entity_poly.pdbx_strand_id
1 'polypeptide(L)' 'SSESSICQARATVMIYDDGNKKWLPAGAGAQAFSRVQIYHNPTNNAFRIVGRKMQTDQQVNLLPDVCMCVCVCV' A
#
# COMPACT_ATOMS: atom_id res chain seq x y z
N SER A 1 -14.59 -3.11 19.00
CA SER A 1 -13.37 -2.30 18.84
C SER A 1 -13.22 -1.90 17.39
N SER A 2 -12.94 -0.63 17.10
CA SER A 2 -12.70 -0.17 15.73
C SER A 2 -11.28 -0.51 15.28
N GLU A 3 -11.10 -0.63 13.97
CA GLU A 3 -9.78 -0.74 13.35
C GLU A 3 -8.97 0.55 13.58
N SER A 4 -7.66 0.42 13.82
CA SER A 4 -6.75 1.56 14.04
C SER A 4 -5.45 1.44 13.23
N SER A 5 -4.89 2.59 12.83
CA SER A 5 -3.58 2.64 12.16
C SER A 5 -2.48 2.51 13.21
N ILE A 6 -1.58 1.54 13.05
CA ILE A 6 -0.49 1.27 13.99
C ILE A 6 0.88 1.74 13.50
N CYS A 7 1.06 1.88 12.18
CA CYS A 7 2.32 2.30 11.57
C CYS A 7 2.03 3.01 10.24
N GLN A 8 2.90 3.96 9.88
CA GLN A 8 2.89 4.64 8.59
C GLN A 8 4.30 4.75 8.04
N ALA A 9 4.44 4.50 6.74
CA ALA A 9 5.69 4.66 6.02
C ALA A 9 5.46 5.31 4.64
N ARG A 10 6.54 5.85 4.08
CA ARG A 10 6.59 6.33 2.70
C ARG A 10 7.42 5.35 1.87
N ALA A 11 6.80 4.74 0.86
CA ALA A 11 7.45 3.74 0.03
C ALA A 11 6.91 3.76 -1.40
N THR A 12 7.66 3.24 -2.37
CA THR A 12 7.11 2.86 -3.67
C THR A 12 6.51 1.47 -3.55
N VAL A 13 5.28 1.28 -4.04
CA VAL A 13 4.60 -0.03 -3.98
C VAL A 13 4.84 -0.75 -5.30
N MET A 14 5.28 -1.99 -5.21
CA MET A 14 5.65 -2.84 -6.34
C MET A 14 4.94 -4.20 -6.20
N ILE A 15 4.60 -4.83 -7.32
CA ILE A 15 4.08 -6.19 -7.41
C ILE A 15 5.16 -7.04 -8.06
N TYR A 16 5.45 -8.19 -7.48
CA TYR A 16 6.33 -9.15 -8.13
C TYR A 16 5.55 -9.92 -9.19
N ASP A 17 6.04 -9.89 -10.42
CA ASP A 17 5.55 -10.70 -11.53
C ASP A 17 6.42 -11.95 -11.65
N ASP A 18 5.92 -13.07 -11.11
CA ASP A 18 6.63 -14.35 -11.11
C ASP A 18 6.92 -14.88 -12.52
N GLY A 19 6.03 -14.61 -13.49
CA GLY A 19 6.18 -15.08 -14.87
C GLY A 19 7.39 -14.44 -15.55
N ASN A 20 7.64 -13.16 -15.27
CA ASN A 20 8.77 -12.41 -15.82
C ASN A 20 9.92 -12.20 -14.82
N LYS A 21 9.82 -12.75 -13.60
CA LYS A 21 10.78 -12.62 -12.50
C LYS A 21 11.20 -11.19 -12.20
N LYS A 22 10.27 -10.23 -12.29
CA LYS A 22 10.55 -8.79 -12.18
C LYS A 22 9.57 -8.09 -11.25
N TRP A 23 10.02 -6.97 -10.69
CA TRP A 23 9.14 -6.05 -9.95
C TRP A 23 8.46 -5.08 -10.91
N LEU A 24 7.15 -4.95 -10.81
CA LEU A 24 6.33 -4.01 -11.55
C LEU A 24 5.71 -2.97 -10.61
N PRO A 25 5.54 -1.72 -11.04
CA PRO A 25 4.82 -0.74 -10.23
C PRO A 25 3.39 -1.20 -9.91
N ALA A 26 2.96 -0.98 -8.67
CA ALA A 26 1.58 -1.22 -8.27
C ALA A 26 0.63 -0.14 -8.82
N GLY A 27 -0.45 -0.58 -9.48
CA GLY A 27 -1.48 0.30 -10.03
C GLY A 27 -1.16 0.84 -11.44
N ALA A 28 -2.06 1.66 -11.97
CA ALA A 28 -1.90 2.25 -13.31
C ALA A 28 -0.97 3.48 -13.29
N GLY A 29 -0.20 3.64 -14.36
CA GLY A 29 0.64 4.80 -14.63
C GLY A 29 2.05 4.72 -14.03
N ALA A 30 2.75 5.87 -14.05
CA ALA A 30 4.15 5.95 -13.62
C ALA A 30 4.34 5.61 -12.14
N GLN A 31 5.54 5.11 -11.80
CA GLN A 31 5.94 4.86 -10.42
C GLN A 31 5.89 6.17 -9.62
N ALA A 32 5.28 6.13 -8.43
CA ALA A 32 5.26 7.25 -7.51
C ALA A 32 5.35 6.76 -6.07
N PHE A 33 5.75 7.65 -5.18
CA PHE A 33 5.69 7.37 -3.75
C PHE A 33 4.25 7.18 -3.30
N SER A 34 4.07 6.28 -2.33
CA SER A 34 2.81 6.03 -1.67
C SER A 34 2.96 6.22 -0.17
N ARG A 35 1.88 6.65 0.46
CA ARG A 35 1.69 6.54 1.90
C ARG A 35 1.15 5.15 2.18
N VAL A 36 1.93 4.34 2.90
CA VAL A 36 1.57 2.99 3.30
C VAL A 36 1.19 3.01 4.77
N GLN A 37 0.04 2.44 5.11
CA GLN A 37 -0.45 2.33 6.48
C GLN A 37 -0.75 0.88 6.81
N ILE A 38 -0.39 0.48 8.03
CA ILE A 38 -0.78 -0.81 8.60
C ILE A 38 -1.93 -0.55 9.57
N TYR A 39 -3.03 -1.25 9.36
CA TYR A 39 -4.21 -1.21 10.20
C TYR A 39 -4.35 -2.53 10.96
N HIS A 40 -4.72 -2.45 12.23
CA HIS A 40 -5.03 -3.60 13.08
C HIS A 40 -6.50 -3.59 13.46
N ASN A 41 -7.18 -4.71 13.23
CA ASN A 41 -8.51 -4.97 13.75
C ASN A 41 -8.40 -5.94 14.93
N PRO A 42 -8.47 -5.44 16.18
CA PRO A 42 -8.34 -6.31 17.36
C PRO A 42 -9.55 -7.24 17.55
N THR A 43 -10.67 -7.01 16.86
CA THR A 43 -11.88 -7.85 16.98
C THR A 43 -11.67 -9.26 16.42
N ASN A 44 -10.91 -9.38 15.33
CA ASN A 44 -10.60 -10.64 14.67
C ASN A 44 -9.08 -10.89 14.59
N ASN A 45 -8.30 -10.05 15.27
CA ASN A 45 -6.83 -10.05 15.24
C ASN A 45 -6.25 -10.05 13.81
N ALA A 46 -6.90 -9.34 12.88
CA ALA A 46 -6.45 -9.23 11.50
C ALA A 46 -5.67 -7.94 11.28
N PHE A 47 -4.73 -7.98 10.33
CA PHE A 47 -3.98 -6.83 9.86
C PHE A 47 -4.28 -6.59 8.38
N ARG A 48 -4.34 -5.32 7.97
CA ARG A 48 -4.37 -4.95 6.56
C ARG A 48 -3.36 -3.86 6.27
N ILE A 49 -2.83 -3.88 5.06
CA ILE A 49 -1.89 -2.87 4.56
C ILE A 49 -2.60 -2.09 3.47
N VAL A 50 -2.65 -0.76 3.61
CA VAL A 50 -3.30 0.14 2.67
C VAL A 50 -2.26 1.09 2.10
N GLY A 51 -2.03 1.02 0.78
CA GLY A 51 -1.14 1.91 0.04
C GLY A 51 -1.94 2.96 -0.74
N ARG A 52 -1.66 4.25 -0.51
CA ARG A 52 -2.25 5.36 -1.28
C ARG A 52 -1.17 6.11 -2.03
N LYS A 53 -1.27 6.12 -3.36
CA LYS A 53 -0.37 6.86 -4.25
C LYS A 53 -0.42 8.35 -3.90
N MET A 54 0.72 8.95 -3.63
CA MET A 54 0.82 10.39 -3.41
C MET A 54 0.89 11.06 -4.78
N GLN A 55 -0.18 11.76 -5.18
CA GLN A 55 -0.18 12.62 -6.34
C GLN A 55 0.14 14.06 -5.90
N THR A 56 0.80 14.82 -6.75
CA THR A 56 1.13 16.24 -6.53
C THR A 56 -0.09 17.16 -6.58
N ASP A 57 -1.24 16.65 -7.00
CA ASP A 57 -2.51 17.35 -6.95
C ASP A 57 -3.46 16.71 -5.94
N GLN A 58 -4.05 17.58 -5.14
CA GLN A 58 -4.79 17.33 -3.92
C GLN A 58 -6.14 16.65 -4.20
N GLN A 59 -6.16 15.37 -4.58
CA GLN A 59 -7.43 14.63 -4.69
C GLN A 59 -7.32 13.22 -4.15
N VAL A 60 -7.90 13.04 -2.97
CA VAL A 60 -8.03 11.77 -2.25
C VAL A 60 -9.08 10.91 -2.95
N ASN A 61 -8.75 10.38 -4.12
CA ASN A 61 -9.56 9.35 -4.75
C ASN A 61 -9.22 8.03 -4.08
N LEU A 62 -10.14 7.58 -3.22
CA LEU A 62 -10.15 6.25 -2.61
C LEU A 62 -10.13 5.19 -3.71
N LEU A 63 -8.94 4.75 -4.12
CA LEU A 63 -8.77 3.55 -4.91
C LEU A 63 -9.07 2.34 -4.02
N PRO A 64 -9.63 1.25 -4.58
CA PRO A 64 -9.98 0.06 -3.81
C PRO A 64 -8.74 -0.47 -3.07
N ASP A 65 -8.92 -0.78 -1.79
CA ASP A 65 -7.88 -1.26 -0.88
C ASP A 65 -7.17 -2.49 -1.47
N VAL A 66 -6.02 -2.31 -2.11
CA VAL A 66 -5.24 -3.44 -2.61
C VAL A 66 -4.31 -3.92 -1.50
N CYS A 67 -4.62 -5.09 -0.93
CA CYS A 67 -3.67 -5.84 -0.13
C CYS A 67 -2.47 -6.17 -1.01
N MET A 68 -1.34 -5.49 -0.82
CA MET A 68 -0.12 -5.74 -1.57
C MET A 68 1.04 -5.99 -0.61
N CYS A 69 1.88 -6.96 -0.97
CA CYS A 69 3.18 -7.18 -0.35
C CYS A 69 4.04 -5.93 -0.56
N VAL A 70 4.19 -5.13 0.49
CA VAL A 70 5.10 -3.98 0.49
C VAL A 70 6.50 -4.52 0.77
N CYS A 71 7.37 -4.48 -0.24
CA CYS A 71 8.80 -4.59 0.01
C CYS A 71 9.23 -3.28 0.67
N VAL A 72 9.31 -3.28 2.01
CA VAL A 72 10.02 -2.22 2.73
C VAL A 72 11.50 -2.53 2.50
N CYS A 73 12.16 -1.78 1.62
CA CYS A 73 13.62 -1.75 1.66
C CYS A 73 14.00 -1.23 3.05
N VAL A 74 14.52 -2.13 3.89
CA VAL A 74 15.30 -1.78 5.08
C VAL A 74 16.74 -1.56 4.63
#